data_AF-A0A849EKD3-F1
#
_entry.id   AF-A0A849EKD3-F1
#
_cell.length_a   1.000
_cell.length_b   1.000
_cell.length_c   1.000
_cell.angle_alpha   90.00
_cell.angle_beta   90.00
_cell.angle_gamma   90.00
#
_symmetry.space_group_name_H-M   'P 1'
#
loop_
_entity.id
_entity.type
_entity.pdbx_description
1 polymer ?
#
loop_
_entity_poly.entity_id
_entity_poly.type
_entity_poly.pdbx_seq_one_letter_code
_entity_poly.pdbx_strand_id
1 'polypeptide(L)'
;FTYVPDAAKATALLGNTEDAYNQVWHLPTAPKPMTGKEWIYAIGNEMNVPAKYRTVPKWMVQFMGIFMPIMKETVEMLYQYDRDYVFKSDKFEKRFGISATSYLEGIREIIKTDYS
;
A
#
# COMPACT_ATOMS: atom_id res chain seq x y z
N PHE A 1 -0.47 2.35 2.21
CA PHE A 1 0.34 1.29 1.57
C PHE A 1 1.81 1.64 1.69
N THR A 2 2.67 0.65 1.89
CA THR A 2 4.12 0.87 1.99
C THR A 2 4.76 0.63 0.63
N TYR A 3 5.59 1.56 0.16
CA TYR A 3 6.30 1.39 -1.12
C TYR A 3 7.41 0.35 -0.96
N VAL A 4 7.42 -0.68 -1.83
CA VAL A 4 8.28 -1.86 -1.65
C VAL A 4 9.78 -1.51 -1.66
N PRO A 5 10.29 -0.65 -2.56
CA PRO A 5 11.69 -0.22 -2.51
C PRO A 5 12.09 0.46 -1.19
N ASP A 6 11.20 1.26 -0.59
CA ASP A 6 11.47 1.87 0.71
C ASP A 6 11.50 0.85 1.83
N ALA A 7 10.54 -0.10 1.82
CA ALA A 7 10.53 -1.21 2.76
C ALA A 7 11.80 -2.05 2.65
N ALA A 8 12.28 -2.32 1.44
CA ALA A 8 13.50 -3.08 1.20
C ALA A 8 14.74 -2.34 1.75
N LYS A 9 14.91 -1.06 1.40
CA LYS A 9 16.01 -0.22 1.90
C LYS A 9 16.00 -0.12 3.42
N ALA A 10 14.82 0.11 4.00
CA ALA A 10 14.64 0.20 5.45
C ALA A 10 14.97 -1.12 6.15
N THR A 11 14.51 -2.25 5.61
CA THR A 11 14.81 -3.58 6.15
C THR A 11 16.30 -3.87 6.12
N ALA A 12 16.96 -3.58 5.00
CA ALA A 12 18.41 -3.72 4.88
C ALA A 12 19.15 -2.85 5.90
N LEU A 13 18.71 -1.60 6.09
CA LEU A 13 19.29 -0.69 7.08
C LEU A 13 19.14 -1.22 8.52
N LEU A 14 17.95 -1.70 8.88
CA LEU A 14 17.70 -2.28 10.21
C LEU A 14 18.59 -3.50 10.47
N GLY A 15 18.74 -4.39 9.49
CA GLY A 15 19.62 -5.56 9.62
C GLY A 15 21.11 -5.22 9.80
N ASN A 16 21.53 -4.02 9.41
CA ASN A 16 22.90 -3.52 9.56
C ASN A 16 23.06 -2.53 10.73
N THR A 17 22.09 -2.45 11.64
CA THR A 17 22.08 -1.49 12.75
C THR A 17 21.96 -2.23 14.09
N GLU A 18 23.01 -2.23 14.92
CA GLU A 18 23.06 -3.01 16.17
C GLU A 18 21.96 -2.63 17.18
N ASP A 19 21.66 -1.34 17.35
CA ASP A 19 20.62 -0.89 18.27
C ASP A 19 19.20 -1.10 17.72
N ALA A 20 19.04 -1.56 16.47
CA ALA A 20 17.74 -1.85 15.88
C ALA A 20 17.17 -3.21 16.28
N TYR A 21 18.01 -4.14 16.76
CA TYR A 21 17.57 -5.46 17.22
C TYR A 21 16.67 -5.38 18.46
N ASN A 22 15.81 -6.39 18.64
CA ASN A 22 14.83 -6.48 19.74
C ASN A 22 13.86 -5.29 19.82
N GLN A 23 13.63 -4.61 18.69
CA GLN A 23 12.68 -3.51 18.58
C GLN A 23 11.64 -3.78 17.50
N VAL A 24 10.44 -3.25 17.70
CA VAL A 24 9.42 -3.19 16.65
C VAL A 24 9.62 -1.92 15.83
N TRP A 25 9.65 -2.08 14.51
CA TRP A 25 9.80 -1.00 13.54
C TRP A 25 8.66 -1.02 12.53
N HIS A 26 8.07 0.15 12.32
CA HIS A 26 7.20 0.40 11.18
C HIS A 26 8.05 0.98 10.06
N LEU A 27 8.08 0.31 8.91
CA LEU A 27 8.86 0.75 7.76
C LEU A 27 8.28 2.03 7.16
N PRO A 28 9.11 2.87 6.50
CA PRO A 28 8.69 4.15 5.93
C PRO A 28 7.42 4.02 5.11
N THR A 29 6.35 4.68 5.54
CA THR A 29 5.05 4.64 4.87
C THR A 29 4.50 6.05 4.73
N ALA A 30 4.12 6.42 3.52
CA ALA A 30 3.65 7.77 3.23
C ALA A 30 2.43 8.13 4.10
N PRO A 31 2.41 9.32 4.72
CA PRO A 31 1.30 9.76 5.54
C PRO A 31 0.05 9.99 4.69
N LYS A 32 -1.11 10.05 5.33
CA LYS A 32 -2.42 10.32 4.69
C LYS A 32 -2.74 9.28 3.60
N PRO A 33 -3.07 8.03 3.98
CA PRO A 33 -3.44 7.01 3.01
C PRO A 33 -4.62 7.48 2.15
N MET A 34 -4.52 7.27 0.85
CA MET A 34 -5.62 7.53 -0.09
C MET A 34 -6.76 6.53 0.12
N THR A 35 -7.98 6.99 -0.05
CA THR A 35 -9.17 6.15 -0.20
C THR A 35 -9.07 5.31 -1.48
N GLY A 36 -9.81 4.19 -1.56
CA GLY A 36 -9.84 3.37 -2.78
C GLY A 36 -10.26 4.18 -4.02
N LYS A 37 -11.16 5.15 -3.87
CA LYS A 37 -11.54 6.08 -4.94
C LYS A 37 -10.33 6.89 -5.42
N GLU A 38 -9.63 7.55 -4.50
CA GLU A 38 -8.46 8.38 -4.82
C GLU A 38 -7.34 7.58 -5.49
N TRP A 39 -7.10 6.34 -5.04
CA TRP A 39 -6.17 5.41 -5.71
C TRP A 39 -6.53 5.18 -7.18
N ILE A 40 -7.80 4.87 -7.46
CA ILE A 40 -8.28 4.59 -8.82
C ILE A 40 -8.11 5.83 -9.71
N TYR A 41 -8.39 7.03 -9.19
CA TYR A 41 -8.18 8.28 -9.93
C TYR A 41 -6.70 8.58 -10.18
N ALA A 42 -5.85 8.45 -9.17
CA ALA A 42 -4.42 8.74 -9.28
C ALA A 42 -3.74 7.81 -10.31
N ILE A 43 -4.03 6.51 -10.24
CA ILE A 43 -3.50 5.51 -11.17
C ILE A 43 -4.05 5.74 -12.59
N GLY A 44 -5.36 5.91 -12.73
CA GLY A 44 -5.97 6.15 -14.04
C GLY A 44 -5.43 7.40 -14.73
N ASN A 45 -5.19 8.47 -13.97
CA ASN A 45 -4.57 9.69 -14.46
C ASN A 45 -3.14 9.46 -14.96
N GLU A 46 -2.30 8.78 -14.17
CA GLU A 46 -0.92 8.48 -14.56
C GLU A 46 -0.85 7.56 -15.79
N MET A 47 -1.78 6.60 -15.91
CA MET A 47 -1.90 5.70 -17.07
C MET A 47 -2.59 6.34 -18.29
N ASN A 48 -3.09 7.58 -18.21
CA ASN A 48 -3.91 8.24 -19.24
C ASN A 48 -5.17 7.44 -19.65
N VAL A 49 -5.84 6.78 -18.70
CA VAL A 49 -7.07 6.01 -18.94
C VAL A 49 -8.23 6.49 -18.05
N PRO A 50 -9.50 6.32 -18.47
CA PRO A 50 -10.64 6.70 -17.64
C PRO A 50 -10.72 5.90 -16.33
N ALA A 51 -10.73 6.59 -15.20
CA ALA A 51 -10.86 6.03 -13.86
C ALA A 51 -12.31 5.58 -13.54
N LYS A 52 -12.76 4.48 -14.15
CA LYS A 52 -14.10 3.90 -13.93
C LYS A 52 -14.08 2.89 -12.78
N TYR A 53 -15.01 3.02 -11.84
CA TYR A 53 -15.17 2.07 -10.73
C TYR A 53 -16.64 1.88 -10.35
N ARG A 54 -16.91 0.76 -9.68
CA ARG A 54 -18.21 0.46 -9.06
C ARG A 54 -17.95 -0.20 -7.71
N THR A 55 -18.71 0.21 -6.69
CA THR A 55 -18.70 -0.46 -5.39
C THR A 55 -19.51 -1.74 -5.45
N VAL A 56 -18.96 -2.82 -4.90
CA VAL A 56 -19.60 -4.14 -4.86
C VAL A 56 -19.85 -4.52 -3.39
N PRO A 57 -21.08 -4.88 -2.99
CA PRO A 57 -21.36 -5.25 -1.61
C PRO A 57 -20.75 -6.61 -1.26
N LYS A 58 -20.39 -6.82 0.01
CA LYS A 58 -19.71 -8.03 0.51
C LYS A 58 -20.39 -9.34 0.08
N TRP A 59 -21.72 -9.41 0.15
CA TRP A 59 -22.47 -10.61 -0.25
C TRP A 59 -22.30 -10.96 -1.73
N MET A 60 -22.15 -9.94 -2.59
CA MET A 60 -21.91 -10.15 -4.03
C MET A 60 -20.48 -10.65 -4.26
N VAL A 61 -19.50 -10.12 -3.52
CA VAL A 61 -18.11 -10.64 -3.53
C VAL A 61 -18.07 -12.10 -3.09
N GLN A 62 -18.81 -12.45 -2.02
CA GLN A 62 -18.92 -13.85 -1.54
C GLN A 62 -19.52 -14.78 -2.59
N PHE A 63 -20.57 -14.35 -3.29
CA PHE A 63 -21.16 -15.13 -4.37
C PHE A 63 -20.19 -15.31 -5.54
N MET A 64 -19.45 -14.25 -5.92
CA MET A 64 -18.40 -14.35 -6.95
C MET A 64 -17.27 -15.32 -6.55
N GLY A 65 -16.95 -15.40 -5.25
CA GLY A 65 -15.95 -16.33 -4.71
C GLY A 65 -16.28 -17.82 -4.89
N ILE A 66 -17.53 -18.18 -5.20
CA ILE A 66 -17.92 -19.55 -5.55
C ILE A 66 -17.35 -19.95 -6.91
N PHE A 67 -17.27 -19.00 -7.84
CA PHE A 67 -16.85 -19.23 -9.23
C PHE A 67 -15.41 -18.77 -9.51
N MET A 68 -14.89 -17.83 -8.72
CA MET A 68 -13.59 -17.20 -8.92
C MET A 68 -12.73 -17.32 -7.64
N PRO A 69 -11.70 -18.18 -7.62
CA PRO A 69 -10.84 -18.38 -6.45
C PRO A 69 -10.23 -17.07 -5.90
N ILE A 70 -9.80 -16.17 -6.78
CA ILE A 70 -9.22 -14.87 -6.38
C ILE A 70 -10.21 -13.97 -5.63
N MET A 71 -11.50 -14.06 -5.99
CA MET A 71 -12.55 -13.31 -5.30
C MET A 71 -12.83 -13.91 -3.91
N LYS A 72 -12.68 -15.23 -3.76
CA LYS A 72 -12.82 -15.91 -2.47
C LYS A 72 -11.76 -15.44 -1.46
N GLU A 73 -10.51 -15.35 -1.90
CA GLU A 73 -9.41 -14.81 -1.08
C GLU A 73 -9.63 -13.33 -0.71
N THR A 74 -10.20 -12.55 -1.62
CA THR A 74 -10.52 -11.14 -1.36
C THR A 74 -11.51 -10.99 -0.20
N VAL A 75 -12.49 -11.90 -0.05
CA VAL A 75 -13.45 -11.87 1.07
C VAL A 75 -12.75 -11.98 2.41
N GLU A 76 -11.72 -12.82 2.51
CA GLU A 76 -10.94 -13.00 3.73
C GLU A 76 -10.15 -11.75 4.09
N MET A 77 -9.82 -10.90 3.12
CA MET A 77 -9.09 -9.64 3.34
C MET A 77 -10.01 -8.43 3.53
N LEU A 78 -11.35 -8.59 3.38
CA LEU A 78 -12.30 -7.49 3.52
C LEU A 78 -12.28 -6.82 4.91
N TYR A 79 -11.84 -7.54 5.95
CA TYR A 79 -11.70 -6.94 7.29
C TYR A 79 -10.68 -5.78 7.30
N GLN A 80 -9.68 -5.79 6.42
CA GLN A 80 -8.69 -4.70 6.37
C GLN A 80 -9.30 -3.39 5.87
N TYR A 81 -10.44 -3.45 5.20
CA TYR A 81 -11.16 -2.29 4.68
C TYR A 81 -12.28 -1.80 5.60
N ASP A 82 -12.50 -2.44 6.76
CA ASP A 82 -13.58 -2.06 7.68
C ASP A 82 -13.20 -0.97 8.69
N ARG A 83 -11.93 -0.56 8.71
CA ARG A 83 -11.37 0.43 9.65
C ARG A 83 -10.34 1.33 8.97
N ASP A 84 -10.20 2.53 9.51
CA ASP A 84 -9.14 3.45 9.11
C ASP A 84 -7.76 2.90 9.52
N TYR A 85 -7.01 2.43 8.52
CA TYR A 85 -5.65 1.95 8.72
C TYR A 85 -4.63 3.06 8.44
N VAL A 86 -4.32 3.85 9.47
CA VAL A 86 -3.28 4.87 9.40
C VAL A 86 -1.99 4.33 10.00
N PHE A 87 -1.09 3.89 9.13
CA PHE A 87 0.22 3.37 9.53
C PHE A 87 1.20 4.52 9.78
N LYS A 88 1.88 4.50 10.94
CA LYS A 88 2.84 5.56 11.34
C LYS A 88 4.24 5.01 11.44
N SER A 89 5.18 5.62 10.69
CA SER A 89 6.61 5.28 10.67
C SER A 89 7.50 6.26 11.46
N ASP A 90 6.93 7.17 12.25
CA ASP A 90 7.64 8.24 12.98
C ASP A 90 8.89 7.76 13.74
N LYS A 91 8.84 6.58 14.34
CA LYS A 91 9.98 6.00 15.08
C LYS A 91 11.17 5.76 14.15
N PHE A 92 10.92 5.14 12.99
CA PHE A 92 11.94 4.87 11.99
C PHE A 92 12.46 6.18 11.38
N GLU A 93 11.54 7.05 10.97
CA GLU A 93 11.89 8.33 10.32
C GLU A 93 12.76 9.21 11.23
N LYS A 94 12.43 9.28 12.53
CA LYS A 94 13.23 10.03 13.52
C LYS A 94 14.60 9.40 13.76
N ARG A 95 14.71 8.07 13.78
CA ARG A 95 15.98 7.37 14.06
C ARG A 95 16.94 7.41 12.88
N PHE A 96 16.44 7.34 11.65
CA PHE A 96 17.26 7.16 10.45
C PHE A 96 17.25 8.36 9.50
N GLY A 97 16.37 9.35 9.71
CA GLY A 97 16.29 10.54 8.86
C GLY A 97 15.77 10.26 7.43
N ILE A 98 15.20 9.08 7.21
CA ILE A 98 14.67 8.65 5.91
C ILE A 98 13.17 8.80 5.92
N SER A 99 12.63 9.53 4.94
CA SER A 99 11.20 9.69 4.72
C SER A 99 10.69 8.72 3.66
N ALA A 100 9.40 8.40 3.72
CA ALA A 100 8.76 7.56 2.72
C ALA A 100 8.59 8.29 1.38
N THR A 101 8.70 7.53 0.29
CA THR A 101 8.31 7.94 -1.06
C THR A 101 6.80 8.22 -1.08
N SER A 102 6.41 9.34 -1.70
CA SER A 102 4.99 9.72 -1.77
C SER A 102 4.19 8.72 -2.61
N TYR A 103 2.88 8.60 -2.34
CA TYR A 103 2.01 7.72 -3.12
C TYR A 103 2.03 8.03 -4.62
N LEU A 104 2.01 9.31 -5.00
CA LEU A 104 2.02 9.72 -6.41
C LEU A 104 3.35 9.39 -7.09
N GLU A 105 4.47 9.55 -6.38
CA GLU A 105 5.77 9.18 -6.93
C GLU A 105 5.86 7.66 -7.12
N GLY A 106 5.44 6.88 -6.11
CA GLY A 106 5.42 5.42 -6.22
C GLY A 106 4.53 4.94 -7.36
N ILE A 107 3.35 5.56 -7.58
CA ILE A 107 2.49 5.26 -8.73
C ILE A 107 3.22 5.50 -10.06
N ARG A 108 3.87 6.67 -10.21
CA ARG A 108 4.63 7.02 -11.40
C ARG A 108 5.76 6.03 -11.67
N GLU A 109 6.55 5.71 -10.64
CA GLU A 109 7.69 4.79 -10.77
C GLU A 109 7.21 3.40 -11.18
N ILE A 110 6.15 2.87 -10.56
CA ILE A 110 5.59 1.56 -10.91
C ILE A 110 5.05 1.53 -12.33
N ILE A 111 4.28 2.53 -12.75
CA ILE A 111 3.77 2.58 -14.13
C ILE A 111 4.90 2.67 -15.14
N LYS A 112 5.94 3.45 -14.83
CA LYS A 112 7.13 3.57 -15.67
C LYS A 112 7.90 2.25 -15.79
N THR A 113 8.00 1.47 -14.71
CA THR A 113 8.80 0.24 -14.69
C THR A 113 8.04 -0.98 -15.22
N ASP A 114 6.76 -1.10 -14.89
CA ASP A 114 5.99 -2.34 -15.13
C ASP A 114 5.00 -2.22 -16.30
N TYR A 115 4.68 -1.01 -16.76
CA TYR A 115 3.61 -0.75 -17.73
C TYR A 115 4.00 0.19 -18.89
N SER A 116 5.29 0.55 -19.00
CA SER A 116 5.86 1.28 -20.16
C SER A 116 6.54 0.30 -21.12
#